data_AF-A0A945C8I7-F1
#
_entry.id   AF-A0A945C8I7-F1
#
_cell.length_a   1.000
_cell.length_b   1.000
_cell.length_c   1.000
_cell.angle_alpha   90.00
_cell.angle_beta   90.00
_cell.angle_gamma   90.00
#
_symmetry.space_group_name_H-M   'P 1'
#
loop_
_entity.id
_entity.type
_entity.pdbx_description
1 polymer ?
#
loop_
_entity_poly.entity_id
_entity_poly.type
_entity_poly.pdbx_seq_one_letter_code
_entity_poly.pdbx_strand_id
1 'polypeptide(L)'
;MRDFTKTQKVIKVGNSYAVTLDSKFVEENELQAGDQIVGSYSASHVAYAAPATHLTLKDGSDLKHGKKLTKTEQRAVMHSKVTPEFMDWVDKNIEEDKEVLEKLANL
;
A
#
# COMPACT_ATOMS: atom_id res chain seq x y z
N MET A 1 5.95 14.72 11.49
CA MET A 1 6.43 14.51 10.10
C MET A 1 6.10 15.80 9.35
N ARG A 2 7.06 16.47 8.70
CA ARG A 2 6.78 17.69 7.94
C ARG A 2 6.59 17.31 6.49
N ASP A 3 5.46 17.67 5.92
CA ASP A 3 5.23 17.51 4.49
C ASP A 3 6.10 18.51 3.73
N PHE A 4 6.82 18.03 2.71
CA PHE A 4 7.64 18.88 1.85
C PHE A 4 7.13 18.77 0.41
N THR A 5 6.82 19.92 -0.18
CA THR A 5 6.40 20.01 -1.59
C THR A 5 7.57 20.51 -2.41
N LYS A 6 7.94 19.75 -3.45
CA LYS A 6 9.02 20.11 -4.37
C LYS A 6 8.57 19.85 -5.79
N THR A 7 8.78 20.84 -6.66
CA THR A 7 8.54 20.67 -8.10
C THR A 7 9.56 19.71 -8.67
N GLN A 8 9.09 18.64 -9.31
CA GLN A 8 9.93 17.68 -10.02
C GLN A 8 9.69 17.80 -11.53
N LYS A 9 10.75 17.59 -12.31
CA LYS A 9 10.64 17.55 -13.77
C LYS A 9 10.25 16.15 -14.22
N VAL A 10 9.32 16.09 -15.17
CA VAL A 10 9.07 14.88 -15.94
C VAL A 10 10.19 14.74 -16.97
N ILE A 11 10.83 13.58 -17.00
CA ILE A 11 11.90 13.24 -17.96
C ILE A 11 11.45 12.09 -18.87
N LYS A 12 12.07 11.96 -20.03
CA LYS A 12 11.84 10.86 -20.97
C LYS A 12 12.95 9.82 -20.84
N VAL A 13 12.58 8.56 -20.63
CA VAL A 13 13.51 7.43 -20.52
C VAL A 13 13.05 6.36 -21.52
N GLY A 14 13.75 6.26 -22.65
CA GLY A 14 13.33 5.44 -23.78
C GLY A 14 11.94 5.85 -24.29
N ASN A 15 11.00 4.91 -24.28
CA ASN A 15 9.61 5.13 -24.69
C ASN A 15 8.68 5.54 -23.54
N SER A 16 9.21 5.75 -22.33
CA SER A 16 8.43 6.05 -21.14
C SER A 16 8.74 7.43 -20.58
N TYR A 17 7.80 7.96 -19.77
CA TYR A 17 8.02 9.15 -18.95
C TYR A 17 8.29 8.74 -17.50
N ALA A 18 9.15 9.49 -16.82
CA ALA A 18 9.53 9.24 -15.43
C ALA A 18 9.63 10.55 -14.63
N VAL A 19 9.52 10.44 -13.31
CA VAL A 19 9.85 11.49 -12.35
C VAL A 19 10.94 10.98 -11.40
N THR A 20 11.81 11.88 -10.95
CA THR A 20 12.92 11.52 -10.05
C THR A 20 12.43 11.52 -8.60
N LEU A 21 12.65 10.43 -7.87
CA LEU A 21 12.39 10.41 -6.43
C LEU A 21 13.34 11.35 -5.69
N ASP A 22 12.87 11.96 -4.59
CA ASP A 22 13.72 12.80 -3.75
C ASP A 22 14.73 11.94 -2.99
N SER A 23 15.98 12.38 -2.89
CA SER A 23 17.07 11.57 -2.30
C SER A 23 16.80 11.22 -0.84
N LYS A 24 16.16 12.11 -0.08
CA LYS A 24 15.80 11.82 1.33
C LYS A 24 14.80 10.68 1.44
N PHE A 25 13.80 10.66 0.55
CA PHE A 25 12.83 9.57 0.51
C PHE A 25 13.51 8.23 0.15
N VAL A 26 14.45 8.25 -0.79
CA VAL A 26 15.22 7.05 -1.18
C VAL A 26 16.08 6.57 -0.01
N GLU A 27 16.81 7.47 0.65
CA GLU A 27 17.68 7.16 1.79
C GLU A 27 16.90 6.66 3.01
N GLU A 28 15.82 7.35 3.40
CA GLU A 28 15.01 7.01 4.58
C GLU A 28 14.28 5.67 4.45
N ASN A 29 14.03 5.21 3.22
CA ASN A 29 13.34 3.94 2.94
C ASN A 29 14.29 2.87 2.37
N GLU A 30 15.61 3.12 2.40
CA GLU A 30 16.66 2.19 1.94
C GLU A 30 16.41 1.67 0.51
N LEU A 31 15.82 2.49 -0.37
CA LEU A 31 15.43 2.07 -1.72
C LEU A 31 16.64 1.98 -2.66
N GLN A 32 16.63 0.95 -3.49
CA GLN A 32 17.65 0.70 -4.51
C GLN A 32 17.04 0.68 -5.92
N ALA A 33 17.90 0.86 -6.92
CA ALA A 33 17.47 0.72 -8.31
C ALA A 33 16.99 -0.71 -8.57
N GLY A 34 15.75 -0.85 -9.02
CA GLY A 34 15.07 -2.14 -9.21
C GLY A 34 13.97 -2.42 -8.18
N ASP A 35 13.95 -1.69 -7.06
CA ASP A 35 12.88 -1.81 -6.08
C ASP A 35 11.56 -1.25 -6.61
N GLN A 36 10.46 -1.87 -6.17
CA GLN A 36 9.11 -1.44 -6.53
C GLN A 36 8.53 -0.54 -5.43
N ILE A 37 7.78 0.49 -5.80
CA ILE A 37 7.07 1.37 -4.87
C ILE A 37 5.58 1.41 -5.19
N VAL A 38 4.77 1.82 -4.22
CA VAL A 38 3.32 1.99 -4.44
C VAL A 38 3.06 3.42 -4.91
N GLY A 39 2.42 3.56 -6.08
CA GLY A 39 1.90 4.83 -6.58
C GLY A 39 0.38 4.89 -6.45
N SER A 40 -0.12 5.87 -5.71
CA SER A 40 -1.55 6.17 -5.61
C SER A 40 -1.89 7.41 -6.42
N TYR A 41 -2.83 7.27 -7.36
CA TYR A 41 -3.22 8.33 -8.28
C TYR A 41 -4.61 8.85 -7.93
N SER A 42 -4.74 10.18 -7.83
CA SER A 42 -6.03 10.87 -7.76
C SER A 42 -6.17 11.80 -8.97
N ALA A 43 -7.33 12.47 -9.08
CA ALA A 43 -7.59 13.41 -10.17
C ALA A 43 -6.60 14.59 -10.21
N SER A 44 -5.98 14.96 -9.08
CA SER A 44 -5.15 16.16 -8.97
C SER A 44 -3.74 15.93 -8.44
N HIS A 45 -3.43 14.75 -7.91
CA HIS A 45 -2.10 14.45 -7.35
C HIS A 45 -1.74 12.98 -7.45
N VAL A 46 -0.44 12.69 -7.38
CA VAL A 46 0.11 11.35 -7.19
C VAL A 46 0.85 11.31 -5.84
N ALA A 47 0.68 10.21 -5.10
CA ALA A 47 1.43 9.95 -3.88
C ALA A 47 2.23 8.66 -4.03
N TYR A 48 3.51 8.72 -3.69
CA TYR A 48 4.39 7.56 -3.66
C TYR A 48 4.63 7.13 -2.22
N ALA A 49 4.55 5.83 -1.97
CA ALA A 49 4.88 5.22 -0.69
C ALA A 49 5.88 4.09 -0.93
N ALA A 50 6.81 3.90 0.02
CA ALA A 50 7.65 2.73 0.02
C ALA A 50 6.75 1.47 0.00
N PRO A 51 7.16 0.40 -0.71
CA PRO A 51 6.49 -0.87 -0.52
C PRO A 51 6.63 -1.17 0.98
N ALA A 52 5.54 -1.48 1.68
CA ALA A 52 5.65 -1.90 3.07
C ALA A 52 6.56 -3.13 3.09
N THR A 53 7.85 -2.95 3.40
CA THR A 53 8.80 -4.04 3.50
C THR A 53 8.31 -4.89 4.67
N HIS A 54 7.82 -6.08 4.31
CA HIS A 54 7.31 -7.10 5.21
C HIS A 54 5.92 -6.83 5.83
N LEU A 55 4.86 -7.30 5.15
CA LEU A 55 3.71 -7.85 5.87
C LEU A 55 4.22 -9.04 6.71
N THR A 56 4.61 -8.82 7.97
CA THR A 56 4.79 -9.93 8.92
C THR A 56 3.40 -10.47 9.26
N LEU A 57 3.12 -11.69 8.80
CA LEU A 57 1.96 -12.45 9.22
C LEU A 57 2.41 -13.58 10.17
N LYS A 58 1.89 -13.48 11.40
CA LYS A 58 1.54 -14.54 12.37
C LYS A 58 2.60 -15.29 13.20
N ASP A 59 3.90 -15.08 13.06
CA ASP A 59 4.88 -15.80 13.93
C ASP A 59 5.91 -14.92 14.67
N GLY A 60 5.88 -13.61 14.49
CA GLY A 60 6.44 -12.67 15.48
C GLY A 60 7.92 -12.29 15.32
N SER A 61 8.55 -12.44 14.15
CA SER A 61 9.89 -11.88 13.94
C SER A 61 9.91 -10.68 12.98
N ASP A 62 10.33 -9.55 13.56
CA ASP A 62 10.90 -8.29 13.06
C ASP A 62 10.08 -7.33 12.18
N LEU A 63 9.41 -6.42 12.89
CA LEU A 63 9.19 -5.03 12.49
C LEU A 63 10.50 -4.24 12.67
N LYS A 64 11.29 -4.04 11.62
CA LYS A 64 12.23 -2.92 11.65
C LYS A 64 11.47 -1.64 11.36
N HIS A 65 11.27 -0.88 12.43
CA HIS A 65 10.55 0.40 12.55
C HIS A 65 9.03 0.33 12.43
N GLY A 66 8.40 0.08 13.58
CA GLY A 66 6.94 0.04 13.76
C GLY A 66 6.23 1.34 13.38
N LYS A 67 5.88 1.46 12.10
CA LYS A 67 4.79 2.32 11.64
C LYS A 67 3.59 1.42 11.39
N LYS A 68 2.56 1.51 12.24
CA LYS A 68 1.26 0.88 11.96
C LYS A 68 0.79 1.44 10.62
N LEU A 69 0.59 0.57 9.63
CA LEU A 69 0.03 0.94 8.33
C LEU A 69 -1.24 1.74 8.57
N THR A 70 -1.31 2.92 7.97
CA THR A 70 -2.53 3.73 7.96
C THR A 70 -3.64 2.94 7.27
N LYS A 71 -4.92 3.21 7.61
CA LYS A 71 -6.06 2.52 6.98
C LYS A 71 -6.02 2.60 5.44
N THR A 72 -5.46 3.68 4.90
CA THR A 72 -5.28 3.91 3.47
C THR A 72 -4.19 3.01 2.87
N GLU A 73 -3.05 2.84 3.55
CA GLU A 73 -1.97 1.93 3.12
C GLU A 73 -2.42 0.47 3.21
N GLN A 74 -3.17 0.09 4.26
CA GLN A 74 -3.78 -1.24 4.38
C GLN A 74 -4.72 -1.51 3.20
N ARG A 75 -5.59 -0.55 2.85
CA ARG A 75 -6.53 -0.69 1.75
C ARG A 75 -5.84 -0.80 0.39
N ALA A 76 -4.74 -0.08 0.17
CA ALA A 76 -3.96 -0.16 -1.07
C ALA A 76 -3.25 -1.52 -1.22
N VAL A 77 -2.73 -2.08 -0.12
CA VAL A 77 -2.12 -3.42 -0.11
C VAL A 77 -3.17 -4.53 -0.31
N MET A 78 -4.37 -4.37 0.24
CA MET A 78 -5.47 -5.32 0.03
C MET A 78 -5.99 -5.24 -1.41
N HIS A 79 -6.17 -4.04 -1.97
CA HIS A 79 -6.62 -3.86 -3.35
C HIS A 79 -5.62 -4.35 -4.41
N SER A 80 -4.31 -4.36 -4.10
CA SER A 80 -3.31 -4.83 -5.06
C SER A 80 -3.21 -6.36 -5.15
N LYS A 81 -3.74 -7.09 -4.16
CA LYS A 81 -3.68 -8.56 -4.09
C LYS A 81 -5.01 -9.26 -4.35
N VAL A 82 -6.11 -8.51 -4.31
CA VAL A 82 -7.46 -9.09 -4.29
C VAL A 82 -8.22 -8.65 -5.53
N THR A 83 -8.71 -9.63 -6.31
CA THR A 83 -9.51 -9.36 -7.51
C THR A 83 -10.89 -8.80 -7.11
N PRO A 84 -11.49 -7.93 -7.94
CA PRO A 84 -12.83 -7.41 -7.68
C PRO A 84 -13.86 -8.53 -7.45
N GLU A 85 -13.75 -9.62 -8.19
CA GLU A 85 -14.60 -10.82 -8.09
C GLU A 85 -14.52 -11.48 -6.71
N PHE A 86 -13.34 -11.48 -6.08
CA PHE A 86 -13.20 -12.02 -4.73
C PHE A 86 -13.87 -11.12 -3.70
N MET A 87 -13.78 -9.79 -3.85
CA MET A 87 -14.45 -8.86 -2.93
C MET A 87 -15.97 -8.98 -3.06
N ASP A 88 -16.49 -9.06 -4.28
CA ASP A 88 -17.92 -9.29 -4.52
C ASP A 88 -18.39 -10.62 -3.91
N TRP A 89 -17.57 -11.67 -4.00
CA TRP A 89 -17.86 -12.94 -3.36
C TRP A 89 -17.84 -12.84 -1.82
N VAL A 90 -16.87 -12.15 -1.24
CA VAL A 90 -16.77 -11.95 0.22
C VAL A 90 -17.97 -11.17 0.74
N ASP A 91 -18.33 -10.06 0.10
CA ASP A 91 -19.47 -9.24 0.52
C ASP A 91 -20.76 -10.06 0.50
N LYS A 92 -20.95 -10.88 -0.53
CA LYS A 92 -22.09 -11.79 -0.63
C LYS A 92 -22.10 -12.85 0.47
N ASN A 93 -20.96 -13.45 0.80
CA ASN A 93 -20.90 -14.48 1.84
C ASN A 93 -21.05 -13.90 3.25
N ILE A 94 -20.52 -12.69 3.52
CA ILE A 94 -20.71 -12.01 4.80
C ILE A 94 -22.19 -11.67 5.02
N GLU A 95 -22.91 -11.31 3.97
CA GLU A 95 -24.34 -11.02 4.03
C GLU A 95 -25.18 -12.29 4.24
N GLU A 96 -24.84 -13.38 3.55
CA GLU A 96 -25.51 -14.68 3.69
C GLU A 96 -25.25 -15.35 5.05
N ASP A 97 -24.02 -15.27 5.58
CA ASP A 97 -23.60 -15.98 6.79
C ASP A 97 -23.58 -15.11 8.06
N LYS A 98 -24.15 -13.89 8.00
CA LYS A 98 -24.10 -12.90 9.09
C LYS A 98 -24.55 -13.46 10.44
N GLU A 99 -25.67 -14.19 10.47
CA GLU A 99 -26.19 -14.81 11.70
C GLU A 99 -25.28 -15.92 12.26
N VAL A 100 -24.61 -16.66 11.39
CA VAL A 100 -23.69 -17.75 11.79
C VAL A 100 -22.39 -17.17 12.34
N LEU A 101 -21.88 -16.11 11.69
CA LEU A 101 -20.70 -15.37 12.15
C LEU A 101 -20.94 -14.69 13.50
N GLU A 102 -22.12 -14.12 13.73
CA GLU A 102 -22.51 -13.55 15.03
C GLU A 102 -22.58 -14.60 16.15
N LYS A 103 -23.01 -15.83 15.82
CA LYS A 103 -23.01 -16.95 16.78
C LYS A 103 -21.59 -17.45 17.08
N LEU A 104 -20.72 -17.50 16.08
CA LEU A 104 -19.31 -17.90 16.25
C LEU A 104 -18.49 -16.86 17.04
N ALA A 105 -18.81 -15.57 16.90
CA ALA A 105 -18.12 -14.51 17.62
C ALA A 105 -18.44 -14.46 19.13
N ASN A 106 -19.55 -15.09 19.55
CA ASN A 106 -20.01 -15.13 20.95
C ASN A 106 -19.74 -16.48 21.63
N LEU A 107 -18.87 -17.33 21.06
CA LEU A 107 -18.30 -18.54 21.66
C LEU A 107 -17.02 -18.22 22.42
#